data_AF-R0GQ14-F1
#
_entry.id   AF-R0GQ14-F1
#
_cell.length_a   1.000
_cell.length_b   1.000
_cell.length_c   1.000
_cell.angle_alpha   90.00
_cell.angle_beta   90.00
_cell.angle_gamma   90.00
#
_symmetry.space_group_name_H-M   'P 1'
#
loop_
_entity.id
_entity.type
_entity.pdbx_description
1 polymer ?
#
loop_
_entity_poly.entity_id
_entity_poly.type
_entity_poly.pdbx_seq_one_letter_code
_entity_poly.pdbx_strand_id
1 'polypeptide(L)'
;MDITKRFVTIFLVVILTVSFSNNNILAKTTNQQTLHCIEKCSQFYGNLKCYKDCRNQHYDGGQCDDASKGQKLPQPKCCCYNYSN
;
A
#
# COMPACT_ATOMS: atom_id res chain seq x y z
N MET A 1 -37.62 -15.86 -33.61
CA MET A 1 -36.23 -15.65 -33.15
C MET A 1 -36.02 -14.34 -32.39
N ASP A 2 -37.03 -13.47 -32.28
CA ASP A 2 -36.93 -12.22 -31.52
C ASP A 2 -37.15 -12.35 -30.02
N ILE A 3 -38.03 -13.26 -29.60
CA ILE A 3 -38.35 -13.48 -28.19
C ILE A 3 -37.12 -14.02 -27.45
N THR A 4 -36.51 -15.08 -27.99
CA THR A 4 -35.27 -15.67 -27.45
C THR A 4 -34.13 -14.65 -27.39
N LYS A 5 -34.00 -13.80 -28.42
CA LYS A 5 -32.99 -12.73 -28.46
C LYS A 5 -33.18 -11.70 -27.35
N ARG A 6 -34.44 -11.30 -27.06
CA ARG A 6 -34.78 -10.38 -25.95
C ARG A 6 -34.48 -10.99 -24.59
N PHE A 7 -34.79 -12.27 -24.38
CA PHE A 7 -34.48 -12.94 -23.12
C PHE A 7 -32.97 -13.00 -22.86
N VAL A 8 -32.16 -13.32 -23.89
CA VAL A 8 -30.70 -13.38 -23.76
C VAL A 8 -30.10 -12.02 -23.42
N THR A 9 -30.56 -10.93 -24.06
CA THR A 9 -30.08 -9.58 -23.72
C THR A 9 -30.44 -9.18 -22.30
N ILE A 10 -31.67 -9.42 -21.85
CA ILE A 10 -32.07 -9.12 -20.47
C ILE A 10 -31.20 -9.90 -19.47
N PHE A 11 -30.97 -11.18 -19.74
CA PHE A 11 -30.15 -12.03 -18.88
C PHE A 11 -28.69 -11.54 -18.78
N LEU A 12 -28.10 -11.14 -19.92
CA LEU A 12 -26.76 -10.56 -19.97
C LEU A 12 -26.64 -9.24 -19.21
N VAL A 13 -27.64 -8.36 -19.35
CA VAL A 13 -27.67 -7.07 -18.66
C VAL A 13 -27.70 -7.28 -17.14
N VAL A 14 -28.50 -8.22 -16.65
CA VAL A 14 -28.59 -8.55 -15.21
C VAL A 14 -27.27 -9.12 -14.67
N ILE A 15 -26.62 -10.02 -15.41
CA ILE A 15 -25.33 -10.58 -14.98
C ILE A 15 -24.25 -9.49 -14.93
N LEU A 16 -24.21 -8.61 -15.94
CA LEU A 16 -23.27 -7.50 -15.99
C LEU A 16 -23.50 -6.52 -14.84
N THR A 17 -24.74 -6.13 -14.56
CA THR A 17 -25.04 -5.20 -13.46
C THR A 17 -24.63 -5.76 -12.11
N VAL A 18 -24.96 -7.03 -11.81
CA VAL A 18 -24.55 -7.69 -10.57
C VAL A 18 -23.02 -7.82 -10.47
N SER A 19 -22.33 -8.10 -11.59
CA SER A 19 -20.87 -8.17 -11.63
C SER A 19 -20.19 -6.82 -11.38
N PHE A 20 -20.72 -5.73 -11.93
CA PHE A 20 -20.19 -4.38 -11.69
C PHE A 20 -20.51 -3.86 -10.28
N SER A 21 -21.67 -4.21 -9.71
CA SER A 21 -22.03 -3.85 -8.33
C SER A 21 -21.17 -4.56 -7.28
N ASN A 22 -20.64 -5.74 -7.59
CA ASN A 22 -19.78 -6.50 -6.67
C ASN A 22 -18.28 -6.15 -6.73
N ASN A 23 -17.87 -5.24 -7.62
CA ASN A 23 -16.45 -4.84 -7.74
C ASN A 23 -16.07 -3.63 -6.89
N ASN A 24 -16.89 -3.27 -5.88
CA ASN A 24 -16.41 -2.41 -4.80
C ASN A 24 -15.55 -3.24 -3.83
N ILE A 25 -14.50 -3.89 -4.37
CA ILE A 25 -13.41 -4.43 -3.58
C ILE A 25 -12.69 -3.23 -3.01
N LEU A 26 -13.20 -2.81 -1.86
CA LEU A 26 -12.55 -2.17 -0.76
C LEU A 26 -11.00 -2.21 -0.88
N ALA A 27 -10.43 -1.26 -1.61
CA ALA A 27 -9.09 -0.81 -1.31
C ALA A 27 -9.23 0.08 -0.07
N LYS A 28 -9.38 -0.57 1.10
CA LYS A 28 -9.16 0.09 2.38
C LYS A 28 -7.70 0.53 2.34
N THR A 29 -7.43 1.76 1.94
CA THR A 29 -6.24 2.46 2.42
C THR A 29 -6.47 2.68 3.92
N THR A 30 -6.40 1.58 4.67
CA THR A 30 -6.24 1.57 6.12
C THR A 30 -5.06 2.49 6.35
N ASN A 31 -5.34 3.66 6.91
CA ASN A 31 -4.40 4.65 7.40
C ASN A 31 -3.05 4.54 6.69
N GLN A 32 -2.86 5.32 5.63
CA GLN A 32 -1.52 5.68 5.21
C GLN A 32 -0.85 6.37 6.41
N GLN A 33 -0.33 5.60 7.36
CA GLN A 33 0.88 5.97 8.05
C GLN A 33 1.85 6.16 6.89
N THR A 34 2.00 7.42 6.52
CA THR A 34 2.93 7.86 5.50
C THR A 34 4.29 7.47 6.05
N LEU A 35 4.72 6.24 5.70
CA LEU A 35 6.00 5.70 6.11
C LEU A 35 7.05 6.69 5.62
N HIS A 36 7.60 7.47 6.55
CA HIS A 36 8.48 8.57 6.24
C HIS A 36 9.88 8.02 6.08
N CYS A 37 10.28 7.75 4.83
CA CYS A 37 11.60 7.22 4.51
C CYS A 37 12.48 8.32 3.92
N ILE A 38 13.62 8.57 4.56
CA ILE A 38 14.43 9.78 4.36
C ILE A 38 15.62 9.57 3.44
N GLU A 39 16.42 8.53 3.65
CA GLU A 39 17.69 8.33 2.95
C GLU A 39 17.93 6.86 2.63
N LYS A 40 18.84 6.59 1.68
CA LYS A 40 19.30 5.24 1.39
C LYS A 40 20.16 4.75 2.56
N CYS A 41 19.90 3.53 3.01
CA CYS A 41 20.78 2.86 3.94
C CYS A 41 21.96 2.28 3.17
N SER A 42 23.03 3.07 3.04
CA SER A 42 24.32 2.53 2.62
C SER A 42 24.85 1.56 3.68
N GLN A 43 25.82 0.72 3.30
CA GLN A 43 26.47 -0.25 4.19
C GLN A 43 27.04 0.40 5.47
N PHE A 44 27.42 1.67 5.41
CA PHE A 44 27.97 2.44 6.54
C PHE A 44 26.92 3.25 7.32
N TYR A 45 25.75 3.51 6.72
CA TYR A 45 24.65 4.22 7.38
C TYR A 45 24.00 3.30 8.43
N GLY A 46 23.44 2.18 7.98
CA GLY A 46 22.88 1.15 8.86
C GLY A 46 21.77 1.62 9.81
N ASN A 47 21.28 0.69 10.63
CA ASN A 47 20.12 0.92 11.50
C ASN A 47 20.37 1.96 12.61
N LEU A 48 21.58 2.00 13.16
CA LEU A 48 21.90 2.92 14.27
C LEU A 48 21.84 4.38 13.83
N LYS A 49 22.39 4.69 12.65
CA LYS A 49 22.32 6.05 12.09
C LYS A 49 20.89 6.40 11.71
N CYS A 50 20.18 5.47 11.07
CA CYS A 50 18.77 5.63 10.74
C CYS A 50 17.92 5.98 11.97
N TYR A 51 18.09 5.22 13.06
CA TYR A 51 17.39 5.47 14.30
C TYR A 51 17.66 6.88 14.84
N LYS A 52 18.94 7.30 14.89
CA LYS A 52 19.31 8.65 15.36
C LYS A 52 18.74 9.75 14.48
N ASP A 53 18.79 9.59 13.16
CA ASP A 53 18.30 10.60 12.22
C ASP A 53 16.77 10.74 12.26
N CYS A 54 16.05 9.63 12.46
CA CYS A 54 14.60 9.67 12.69
C CYS A 54 14.24 10.31 14.04
N ARG A 55 14.98 10.02 15.12
CA ARG A 55 14.82 10.69 16.43
C ARG A 55 15.08 12.20 16.33
N ASN A 56 16.09 12.61 15.56
CA ASN A 56 16.38 14.02 15.31
C ASN A 56 15.25 14.75 14.55
N GLN A 57 14.44 14.00 13.80
CA GLN A 57 13.24 14.49 13.11
C GLN A 57 11.96 14.31 13.94
N HIS A 58 12.07 14.02 15.24
CA HIS A 58 10.95 13.85 16.17
C HIS A 58 10.06 12.62 15.92
N TYR A 59 10.61 11.57 15.29
CA TYR A 59 9.98 10.25 15.27
C TYR A 59 10.43 9.40 16.45
N ASP A 60 9.69 8.35 16.81
CA ASP A 60 10.08 7.43 17.88
C ASP A 60 11.31 6.60 17.54
N GLY A 61 11.51 6.29 16.26
CA GLY A 61 12.68 5.57 15.77
C GLY A 61 12.69 5.39 14.27
N GLY A 62 13.64 4.60 13.77
CA GLY A 62 13.73 4.23 12.37
C GLY A 62 14.60 3.02 12.13
N GLN A 63 14.36 2.34 11.01
CA GLN A 63 15.12 1.17 10.58
C GLN A 63 15.39 1.20 9.07
N CYS A 64 16.51 0.62 8.66
CA CYS A 64 16.78 0.30 7.26
C CYS A 64 15.88 -0.85 6.84
N ASP A 65 14.97 -0.57 5.92
CA ASP A 65 14.06 -1.55 5.36
C ASP A 65 14.32 -1.72 3.86
N ASP A 66 14.46 -2.98 3.43
CA ASP A 66 14.53 -3.38 2.03
C ASP A 66 13.13 -3.40 1.39
N ALA A 67 12.06 -3.32 2.19
CA ALA A 67 10.69 -3.39 1.75
C ALA A 67 9.86 -2.20 2.27
N SER A 68 9.57 -1.22 1.41
CA SER A 68 8.52 -0.25 1.71
C SER A 68 7.20 -0.80 1.19
N LYS A 69 6.27 -1.10 2.10
CA LYS A 69 4.88 -1.47 1.76
C LYS A 69 4.77 -2.64 0.76
N GLY A 70 5.57 -3.70 0.97
CA GLY A 70 5.54 -4.89 0.12
C GLY A 70 6.20 -4.72 -1.27
N GLN A 71 6.81 -3.57 -1.55
CA GLN A 71 7.68 -3.40 -2.71
C GLN A 71 9.13 -3.54 -2.28
N LYS A 72 9.82 -4.52 -2.85
CA LYS A 72 11.26 -4.69 -2.68
C LYS A 72 11.96 -3.48 -3.30
N LEU A 73 12.59 -2.65 -2.47
CA LEU A 73 13.38 -1.55 -2.98
C LEU A 73 14.66 -2.09 -3.63
N PRO A 74 15.14 -1.46 -4.70
CA PRO A 74 16.44 -1.80 -5.28
C PRO A 74 17.60 -1.53 -4.30
N GLN A 75 17.39 -0.68 -3.28
CA GLN A 75 18.34 -0.41 -2.20
C GLN A 75 17.57 -0.15 -0.89
N PRO A 76 18.04 -0.66 0.26
CA PRO A 76 17.40 -0.40 1.54
C PRO A 76 17.30 1.10 1.81
N LYS A 77 16.20 1.54 2.41
CA LYS A 77 16.00 2.93 2.84
C LYS A 77 15.76 2.98 4.34
N CYS A 78 16.21 4.07 4.95
CA CYS A 78 15.87 4.41 6.32
C CYS A 78 14.42 4.89 6.39
N CYS A 79 13.57 4.17 7.11
CA CYS A 79 12.16 4.48 7.30
C CYS A 79 11.87 4.74 8.78
N CYS A 80 11.30 5.92 9.06
CA CYS A 80 10.94 6.33 10.41
C CYS A 80 9.56 5.82 10.80
N TYR A 81 9.40 5.49 12.07
CA TYR A 81 8.15 5.03 12.66
C TYR A 81 7.84 5.78 13.95
N ASN A 82 6.54 5.87 14.24
CA ASN A 82 6.03 6.25 15.56
C ASN A 82 5.26 5.06 16.14
N TYR A 83 5.36 4.85 17.44
CA TYR A 83 4.53 3.89 18.14
C TYR A 83 3.08 4.40 18.07
N SER A 84 2.21 3.60 17.48
CA SER A 84 0.77 3.83 17.63
C SER A 84 0.40 3.33 19.02
N ASN A 85 0.08 4.26 19.91
CA ASN A 85 -0.44 3.94 21.24
C ASN A 85 -1.87 3.38 21.15
#